data_AF-A0A956C406-F1
#
_entry.id   AF-A0A956C406-F1
#
_cell.length_a   1.000
_cell.length_b   1.000
_cell.length_c   1.000
_cell.angle_alpha   90.00
_cell.angle_beta   90.00
_cell.angle_gamma   90.00
#
_symmetry.space_group_name_H-M   'P 1'
#
loop_
_entity.id
_entity.type
_entity.pdbx_description
1 polymer ?
#
loop_
_entity_poly.entity_id
_entity_poly.type
_entity_poly.pdbx_seq_one_letter_code
_entity_poly.pdbx_strand_id
1 'polypeptide(L)'
;MSHAILRGVGLRSALAALVLLSCSSTTVVQKNPGETGETDEPYPQNPEAAVVFARATTRVALEVSYQSGAAPYTDAVPGARNAWEIFNTNARAIWDGRKEVIYPRSLGEMEEITDITATEFSEKDVLNIARKHRKLASGDGAIAYYAVFLNGALKNDAGVVSNAVSVAIKGTGVIAIFKPPIARYDNAEKPVPSRLMEQAALLHAFGHAVGFVANGLEIASPHHDAANGPHCSNDQCIMHWSNEGADQLIQYAASKISSSNSLIYGQGCLSDVRIFEQKMGQ
;
A
#
# COMPACT_ATOMS: atom_id res chain seq x y z
N MET A 1 62.54 -47.65 -35.94
CA MET A 1 61.65 -48.83 -35.85
C MET A 1 61.26 -48.93 -34.39
N SER A 2 60.02 -48.81 -33.91
CA SER A 2 58.69 -49.11 -34.45
C SER A 2 57.62 -48.21 -33.81
N HIS A 3 56.50 -48.05 -34.51
CA HIS A 3 55.24 -47.45 -34.04
C HIS A 3 54.46 -48.35 -33.07
N ALA A 4 53.70 -47.76 -32.14
CA ALA A 4 52.39 -48.21 -31.60
C ALA A 4 51.83 -47.06 -30.71
N ILE A 5 50.80 -46.29 -31.08
CA ILE A 5 49.34 -46.52 -31.07
C ILE A 5 48.68 -46.61 -29.67
N LEU A 6 47.95 -45.52 -29.37
CA LEU A 6 46.72 -45.30 -28.56
C LEU A 6 46.52 -45.96 -27.19
N ARG A 7 46.09 -45.14 -26.21
CA ARG A 7 44.72 -45.17 -25.64
C ARG A 7 44.41 -43.91 -24.81
N GLY A 8 43.27 -43.30 -25.12
CA GLY A 8 42.75 -42.10 -24.45
C GLY A 8 42.15 -42.40 -23.08
N VAL A 9 42.23 -41.41 -22.20
CA VAL A 9 41.53 -41.37 -20.92
C VAL A 9 40.66 -40.11 -20.93
N GLY A 10 39.34 -40.32 -20.84
CA GLY A 10 38.35 -39.25 -20.78
C GLY A 10 38.44 -38.49 -19.46
N LEU A 11 38.62 -37.17 -19.55
CA LEU A 11 38.57 -36.27 -18.41
C LEU A 11 37.09 -35.91 -18.17
N ARG A 12 36.49 -36.51 -17.14
CA ARG A 12 35.14 -36.13 -16.70
C ARG A 12 35.23 -34.84 -15.88
N SER A 13 34.59 -33.79 -16.38
CA SER A 13 34.34 -32.52 -15.72
C SER A 13 33.61 -32.71 -14.39
N ALA A 14 34.18 -32.18 -13.30
CA ALA A 14 33.46 -31.96 -12.04
C ALA A 14 33.05 -30.49 -12.00
N LEU A 15 31.80 -30.21 -12.37
CA LEU A 15 31.18 -28.90 -12.21
C LEU A 15 30.77 -28.77 -10.73
N ALA A 16 31.48 -27.96 -9.96
CA ALA A 16 31.09 -27.63 -8.60
C ALA A 16 29.83 -26.76 -8.64
N ALA A 17 28.69 -27.33 -8.23
CA ALA A 17 27.45 -26.59 -8.05
C ALA A 17 27.59 -25.67 -6.83
N LEU A 18 27.76 -24.38 -7.09
CA LEU A 18 27.71 -23.32 -6.09
C LEU A 18 26.24 -23.19 -5.64
N VAL A 19 25.90 -23.79 -4.50
CA VAL A 19 24.59 -23.60 -3.86
C VAL A 19 24.56 -22.20 -3.28
N LEU A 20 24.00 -21.26 -4.05
CA LEU A 20 23.60 -19.95 -3.52
C LEU A 20 22.41 -20.19 -2.59
N LEU A 21 22.62 -20.02 -1.27
CA LEU A 21 21.54 -19.94 -0.31
C LEU A 21 20.70 -18.69 -0.62
N SER A 22 19.56 -18.89 -1.29
CA SER A 22 18.51 -17.88 -1.42
C SER A 22 17.95 -17.61 -0.03
N CYS A 23 18.07 -16.37 0.44
CA CYS A 23 17.30 -15.87 1.58
C CYS A 23 15.81 -16.19 1.39
N SER A 24 15.16 -16.67 2.44
CA SER A 24 13.76 -17.10 2.41
C SER A 24 12.83 -15.95 2.05
N SER A 25 12.26 -15.98 0.85
CA SER A 25 11.25 -15.00 0.41
C SER A 25 9.91 -15.29 1.06
N THR A 26 9.35 -14.28 1.72
CA THR A 26 7.96 -14.22 2.18
C THR A 26 7.05 -14.29 0.96
N THR A 27 6.52 -15.48 0.63
CA THR A 27 5.88 -15.73 -0.68
C THR A 27 4.48 -15.12 -0.79
N VAL A 28 4.40 -13.86 -1.22
CA VAL A 28 3.23 -13.30 -1.92
C VAL A 28 3.32 -13.71 -3.39
N VAL A 29 2.18 -14.05 -4.01
CA VAL A 29 2.16 -14.52 -5.41
C VAL A 29 2.68 -13.42 -6.33
N GLN A 30 3.76 -13.70 -7.06
CA GLN A 30 4.28 -12.83 -8.11
C GLN A 30 3.42 -12.99 -9.37
N LYS A 31 2.92 -11.89 -9.91
CA LYS A 31 2.30 -11.82 -11.24
C LYS A 31 3.40 -11.89 -12.29
N ASN A 32 3.16 -12.65 -13.37
CA ASN A 32 4.00 -12.54 -14.56
C ASN A 32 3.82 -11.14 -15.18
N PRO A 33 4.89 -10.37 -15.43
CA PRO A 33 4.79 -9.12 -16.18
C PRO A 33 4.26 -9.42 -17.58
N GLY A 34 3.17 -8.79 -18.02
CA GLY A 34 2.62 -9.19 -19.32
C GLY A 34 1.37 -8.51 -19.90
N GLU A 35 0.85 -7.43 -19.33
CA GLU A 35 -0.22 -6.67 -19.99
C GLU A 35 0.21 -5.22 -20.16
N THR A 36 0.79 -4.94 -21.33
CA THR A 36 1.12 -3.58 -21.77
C THR A 36 -0.05 -3.04 -22.57
N GLY A 37 -0.87 -2.18 -21.97
CA GLY A 37 -1.92 -1.46 -22.69
C GLY A 37 -2.99 -0.87 -21.77
N GLU A 38 -3.55 0.26 -22.19
CA GLU A 38 -4.85 0.69 -21.73
C GLU A 38 -5.89 -0.33 -22.24
N THR A 39 -6.53 -1.05 -21.32
CA THR A 39 -7.53 -2.07 -21.65
C THR A 39 -8.90 -1.60 -21.16
N ASP A 40 -9.93 -1.76 -21.98
CA ASP A 40 -11.32 -1.58 -21.53
C ASP A 40 -11.85 -2.78 -20.71
N GLU A 41 -11.02 -3.82 -20.53
CA GLU A 41 -11.32 -4.92 -19.62
C GLU A 41 -11.49 -4.43 -18.17
N PRO A 42 -12.46 -4.94 -17.40
CA PRO A 42 -12.61 -4.61 -15.99
C PRO A 42 -11.32 -4.85 -15.19
N TYR A 43 -11.07 -4.03 -14.17
CA TYR A 43 -9.91 -4.26 -13.29
C TYR A 43 -10.22 -5.40 -12.32
N PRO A 44 -9.27 -6.33 -12.06
CA PRO A 44 -9.48 -7.42 -11.11
C PRO A 44 -9.94 -6.91 -9.74
N GLN A 45 -11.00 -7.51 -9.21
CA GLN A 45 -11.52 -7.12 -7.91
C GLN A 45 -10.60 -7.63 -6.78
N ASN A 46 -10.45 -6.83 -5.74
CA ASN A 46 -9.82 -7.21 -4.48
C ASN A 46 -10.64 -8.32 -3.82
N PRO A 47 -10.02 -9.23 -3.05
CA PRO A 47 -10.77 -10.24 -2.32
C PRO A 47 -11.81 -9.62 -1.38
N GLU A 48 -12.93 -10.31 -1.22
CA GLU A 48 -13.99 -9.92 -0.29
C GLU A 48 -13.49 -9.88 1.16
N ALA A 49 -14.17 -9.10 2.01
CA ALA A 49 -13.83 -8.98 3.43
C ALA A 49 -13.74 -10.35 4.13
N ALA A 50 -14.61 -11.30 3.78
CA ALA A 50 -14.58 -12.66 4.30
C ALA A 50 -13.21 -13.35 4.08
N VAL A 51 -12.56 -13.12 2.93
CA VAL A 51 -11.23 -13.64 2.62
C VAL A 51 -10.14 -12.81 3.31
N VAL A 52 -10.23 -11.47 3.26
CA VAL A 52 -9.24 -10.57 3.86
C VAL A 52 -9.07 -10.84 5.37
N PHE A 53 -10.18 -11.01 6.08
CA PHE A 53 -10.22 -11.21 7.53
C PHE A 53 -10.26 -12.69 7.95
N ALA A 54 -10.30 -13.64 7.02
CA ALA A 54 -10.24 -15.07 7.34
C ALA A 54 -8.97 -15.43 8.14
N ARG A 55 -9.08 -16.47 8.99
CA ARG A 55 -7.92 -17.07 9.69
C ARG A 55 -6.88 -17.67 8.73
N ALA A 56 -7.33 -18.16 7.57
CA ALA A 56 -6.45 -18.70 6.53
C ALA A 56 -5.56 -17.62 5.88
N THR A 57 -5.99 -16.36 5.91
CA THR A 57 -5.16 -15.23 5.49
C THR A 57 -4.21 -14.87 6.62
N THR A 58 -2.93 -15.15 6.44
CA THR A 58 -1.89 -14.95 7.45
C THR A 58 -1.01 -13.75 7.16
N ARG A 59 -1.04 -13.25 5.92
CA ARG A 59 -0.16 -12.18 5.42
C ARG A 59 -0.94 -11.09 4.71
N VAL A 60 -0.51 -9.86 4.90
CA VAL A 60 -1.01 -8.69 4.17
C VAL A 60 0.19 -7.94 3.61
N ALA A 61 0.20 -7.72 2.30
CA ALA A 61 1.27 -7.05 1.61
C ALA A 61 0.81 -5.70 1.04
N LEU A 62 1.63 -4.67 1.21
CA LEU A 62 1.53 -3.43 0.48
C LEU A 62 2.72 -3.33 -0.49
N GLU A 63 2.44 -3.48 -1.78
CA GLU A 63 3.37 -3.14 -2.84
C GLU A 63 3.34 -1.64 -3.10
N VAL A 64 4.50 -1.05 -3.36
CA VAL A 64 4.62 0.39 -3.58
C VAL A 64 5.47 0.68 -4.80
N SER A 65 4.95 1.55 -5.65
CA SER A 65 5.67 2.15 -6.76
C SER A 65 5.55 3.67 -6.70
N TYR A 66 6.42 4.38 -7.39
CA TYR A 66 6.38 5.85 -7.44
C TYR A 66 6.82 6.37 -8.79
N GLN A 67 6.11 7.38 -9.31
CA GLN A 67 6.53 8.14 -10.47
C GLN A 67 7.84 8.90 -10.15
N SER A 68 8.73 9.05 -11.12
CA SER A 68 9.90 9.93 -10.96
C SER A 68 9.49 11.32 -10.44
N GLY A 69 10.20 11.80 -9.42
CA GLY A 69 9.87 13.04 -8.70
C GLY A 69 8.80 12.91 -7.60
N ALA A 70 8.22 11.71 -7.41
CA ALA A 70 7.24 11.42 -6.36
C ALA A 70 7.71 10.37 -5.34
N ALA A 71 9.03 10.24 -5.12
CA ALA A 71 9.59 9.30 -4.17
C ALA A 71 8.94 9.43 -2.77
N PRO A 72 8.45 8.34 -2.16
CA PRO A 72 7.90 8.37 -0.80
C PRO A 72 8.96 8.81 0.22
N TYR A 73 8.52 9.49 1.27
CA TYR A 73 9.43 9.82 2.35
C TYR A 73 9.76 8.57 3.16
N THR A 74 11.05 8.38 3.43
CA THR A 74 11.57 7.25 4.22
C THR A 74 12.42 7.70 5.41
N ASP A 75 12.48 9.01 5.64
CA ASP A 75 13.24 9.63 6.71
C ASP A 75 12.68 9.25 8.10
N ALA A 76 13.50 9.45 9.13
CA ALA A 76 13.06 9.38 10.51
C ALA A 76 12.02 10.46 10.84
N VAL A 77 11.09 10.11 11.72
CA VAL A 77 10.04 11.00 12.25
C VAL A 77 10.01 10.88 13.78
N PRO A 78 9.40 11.80 14.53
CA PRO A 78 9.34 11.70 15.98
C PRO A 78 8.79 10.34 16.45
N GLY A 79 9.62 9.60 17.21
CA GLY A 79 9.28 8.27 17.75
C GLY A 79 9.55 7.08 16.84
N ALA A 80 9.99 7.27 15.60
CA ALA A 80 10.28 6.19 14.66
C ALA A 80 11.56 6.46 13.86
N ARG A 81 12.33 5.41 13.57
CA ARG A 81 13.54 5.55 12.73
C ARG A 81 13.19 5.77 11.26
N ASN A 82 11.95 5.48 10.89
CA ASN A 82 11.45 5.56 9.54
C ASN A 82 9.94 5.88 9.55
N ALA A 83 9.50 6.79 8.68
CA ALA A 83 8.09 7.18 8.53
C ALA A 83 7.14 5.97 8.32
N TRP A 84 7.59 4.92 7.62
CA TRP A 84 6.80 3.70 7.34
C TRP A 84 6.53 2.84 8.57
N GLU A 85 7.17 3.12 9.72
CA GLU A 85 6.77 2.50 10.99
C GLU A 85 5.37 2.97 11.44
N ILE A 86 4.91 4.14 10.99
CA ILE A 86 3.53 4.62 11.20
C ILE A 86 2.56 3.72 10.44
N PHE A 87 2.82 3.42 9.16
CA PHE A 87 2.03 2.48 8.39
C PHE A 87 1.97 1.11 9.08
N ASN A 88 3.14 0.55 9.45
CA ASN A 88 3.21 -0.76 10.11
C ASN A 88 2.39 -0.82 11.41
N THR A 89 2.50 0.21 12.26
CA THR A 89 1.75 0.29 13.52
C THR A 89 0.26 0.18 13.28
N ASN A 90 -0.25 0.96 12.33
CA ASN A 90 -1.67 1.03 12.01
C ASN A 90 -2.15 -0.23 11.28
N ALA A 91 -1.41 -0.72 10.29
CA ALA A 91 -1.72 -1.94 9.55
C ALA A 91 -1.77 -3.15 10.50
N ARG A 92 -0.81 -3.31 11.41
CA ARG A 92 -0.86 -4.38 12.42
C ARG A 92 -2.07 -4.25 13.34
N ALA A 93 -2.46 -3.03 13.71
CA ALA A 93 -3.63 -2.81 14.56
C ALA A 93 -4.93 -3.28 13.91
N ILE A 94 -5.07 -3.22 12.58
CA ILE A 94 -6.24 -3.74 11.86
C ILE A 94 -6.49 -5.20 12.25
N TRP A 95 -5.46 -6.04 12.33
CA TRP A 95 -5.58 -7.47 12.64
C TRP A 95 -5.06 -7.85 14.03
N ASP A 96 -4.92 -6.89 14.94
CA ASP A 96 -4.44 -7.14 16.31
C ASP A 96 -3.04 -7.79 16.37
N GLY A 97 -2.24 -7.56 15.34
CA GLY A 97 -0.94 -8.20 15.17
C GLY A 97 -0.99 -9.70 14.79
N ARG A 98 -2.15 -10.28 14.49
CA ARG A 98 -2.30 -11.70 14.10
C ARG A 98 -1.80 -12.01 12.70
N LYS A 99 -1.79 -11.03 11.80
CA LYS A 99 -1.28 -11.16 10.43
C LYS A 99 0.10 -10.52 10.32
N GLU A 100 0.98 -11.16 9.56
CA GLU A 100 2.24 -10.55 9.14
C GLU A 100 1.95 -9.44 8.14
N VAL A 101 2.54 -8.26 8.37
CA VAL A 101 2.44 -7.12 7.46
C VAL A 101 3.75 -6.99 6.68
N ILE A 102 3.68 -7.15 5.37
CA ILE A 102 4.78 -7.02 4.41
C ILE A 102 4.65 -5.66 3.74
N TYR A 103 5.67 -4.82 3.84
CA TYR A 103 5.66 -3.47 3.32
C TYR A 103 7.10 -3.00 3.09
N PRO A 104 7.35 -2.08 2.15
CA PRO A 104 8.68 -1.54 1.91
C PRO A 104 9.12 -0.66 3.09
N ARG A 105 10.41 -0.71 3.42
CA ARG A 105 11.01 0.12 4.47
C ARG A 105 11.96 1.17 3.87
N SER A 106 12.33 1.01 2.61
CA SER A 106 13.25 1.89 1.92
C SER A 106 12.85 2.08 0.46
N LEU A 107 13.34 3.14 -0.18
CA LEU A 107 13.09 3.39 -1.59
C LEU A 107 13.60 2.24 -2.48
N GLY A 108 14.66 1.54 -2.09
CA GLY A 108 15.21 0.41 -2.84
C GLY A 108 14.30 -0.83 -2.87
N GLU A 109 13.26 -0.87 -2.05
CA GLU A 109 12.22 -1.93 -2.06
C GLU A 109 10.97 -1.52 -2.84
N MET A 110 10.96 -0.32 -3.43
CA MET A 110 9.86 0.24 -4.21
C MET A 110 10.27 0.35 -5.68
N GLU A 111 9.31 0.28 -6.59
CA GLU A 111 9.59 0.52 -8.02
C GLU A 111 9.51 2.00 -8.36
N GLU A 112 10.60 2.57 -8.89
CA GLU A 112 10.51 3.83 -9.62
C GLU A 112 9.92 3.61 -11.02
N ILE A 113 8.86 4.33 -11.34
CA ILE A 113 8.20 4.33 -12.63
C ILE A 113 8.65 5.56 -13.42
N THR A 114 9.46 5.32 -14.46
CA THR A 114 10.07 6.38 -15.29
C THR A 114 9.32 6.65 -16.59
N ASP A 115 8.30 5.85 -16.92
CA ASP A 115 7.57 5.91 -18.20
C ASP A 115 6.18 6.56 -18.08
N ILE A 116 5.93 7.27 -16.97
CA ILE A 116 4.74 8.11 -16.75
C ILE A 116 5.15 9.58 -16.75
N THR A 117 4.67 10.34 -17.73
CA THR A 117 4.90 11.80 -17.84
C THR A 117 3.66 12.65 -17.55
N ALA A 118 2.51 12.03 -17.34
CA ALA A 118 1.27 12.74 -17.02
C ALA A 118 1.36 13.43 -15.64
N THR A 119 0.60 14.51 -15.48
CA THR A 119 0.52 15.31 -14.24
C THR A 119 -0.92 15.45 -13.71
N GLU A 120 -1.88 14.86 -14.42
CA GLU A 120 -3.28 14.74 -14.03
C GLU A 120 -3.70 13.29 -14.21
N PHE A 121 -4.40 12.72 -13.23
CA PHE A 121 -4.72 11.30 -13.22
C PHE A 121 -6.18 11.09 -12.83
N SER A 122 -6.94 10.41 -13.69
CA SER A 122 -8.22 9.81 -13.34
C SER A 122 -8.02 8.47 -12.62
N GLU A 123 -9.09 7.93 -12.02
CA GLU A 123 -9.06 6.57 -11.48
C GLU A 123 -8.71 5.52 -12.55
N LYS A 124 -9.18 5.71 -13.80
CA LYS A 124 -8.83 4.83 -14.93
C LYS A 124 -7.32 4.86 -15.20
N ASP A 125 -6.70 6.04 -15.18
CA ASP A 125 -5.25 6.18 -15.36
C ASP A 125 -4.48 5.44 -14.26
N VAL A 126 -4.90 5.61 -13.01
CA VAL A 126 -4.29 4.92 -11.86
C VAL A 126 -4.44 3.39 -11.98
N LEU A 127 -5.59 2.89 -12.42
CA LEU A 127 -5.78 1.45 -12.67
C LEU A 127 -4.88 0.94 -13.81
N ASN A 128 -4.73 1.71 -14.89
CA ASN A 128 -3.83 1.35 -15.99
C ASN A 128 -2.36 1.29 -15.54
N ILE A 129 -1.95 2.23 -14.69
CA ILE A 129 -0.62 2.18 -14.04
C ILE A 129 -0.50 0.90 -13.20
N ALA A 130 -1.50 0.60 -12.37
CA ALA A 130 -1.47 -0.61 -11.55
C ALA A 130 -1.43 -1.90 -12.40
N ARG A 131 -2.16 -2.00 -13.52
CA ARG A 131 -2.10 -3.18 -14.41
C ARG A 131 -0.67 -3.48 -14.90
N LYS A 132 0.06 -2.41 -15.23
CA LYS A 132 1.38 -2.47 -15.82
C LYS A 132 2.49 -2.72 -14.79
N HIS A 133 2.40 -2.08 -13.62
CA HIS A 133 3.50 -2.06 -12.64
C HIS A 133 3.26 -2.95 -11.42
N ARG A 134 2.02 -3.28 -11.07
CA ARG A 134 1.73 -4.17 -9.94
C ARG A 134 2.22 -5.59 -10.20
N LYS A 135 3.09 -6.08 -9.32
CA LYS A 135 3.69 -7.42 -9.37
C LYS A 135 3.10 -8.37 -8.34
N LEU A 136 2.45 -7.90 -7.28
CA LEU A 136 1.89 -8.74 -6.24
C LEU A 136 0.39 -9.01 -6.47
N ALA A 137 0.02 -10.29 -6.42
CA ALA A 137 -1.37 -10.73 -6.42
C ALA A 137 -1.75 -11.38 -5.08
N SER A 138 -3.03 -11.30 -4.73
CA SER A 138 -3.59 -12.05 -3.60
C SER A 138 -3.64 -13.54 -3.93
N GLY A 139 -3.30 -14.38 -2.95
CA GLY A 139 -3.19 -15.83 -3.12
C GLY A 139 -2.34 -16.45 -2.00
N ASP A 140 -2.39 -17.77 -1.86
CA ASP A 140 -1.58 -18.53 -0.89
C ASP A 140 -1.61 -17.98 0.56
N GLY A 141 -2.80 -17.57 1.01
CA GLY A 141 -3.00 -16.99 2.35
C GLY A 141 -2.44 -15.58 2.53
N ALA A 142 -2.13 -14.87 1.43
CA ALA A 142 -1.73 -13.47 1.42
C ALA A 142 -2.74 -12.60 0.64
N ILE A 143 -3.00 -11.40 1.15
CA ILE A 143 -3.72 -10.34 0.43
C ILE A 143 -2.71 -9.29 0.02
N ALA A 144 -2.72 -8.89 -1.26
CA ALA A 144 -1.86 -7.85 -1.79
C ALA A 144 -2.66 -6.58 -2.11
N TYR A 145 -2.18 -5.46 -1.61
CA TYR A 145 -2.59 -4.10 -1.96
C TYR A 145 -1.48 -3.43 -2.75
N TYR A 146 -1.84 -2.44 -3.57
CA TYR A 146 -0.89 -1.69 -4.38
C TYR A 146 -1.09 -0.20 -4.16
N ALA A 147 -0.02 0.51 -3.82
CA ALA A 147 0.00 1.97 -3.75
C ALA A 147 0.97 2.55 -4.77
N VAL A 148 0.53 3.58 -5.50
CA VAL A 148 1.40 4.36 -6.38
C VAL A 148 1.48 5.81 -5.95
N PHE A 149 2.69 6.34 -5.83
CA PHE A 149 2.91 7.76 -5.54
C PHE A 149 3.11 8.52 -6.85
N LEU A 150 2.30 9.55 -7.08
CA LEU A 150 2.21 10.26 -8.35
C LEU A 150 2.60 11.73 -8.18
N ASN A 151 3.40 12.23 -9.13
CA ASN A 151 3.80 13.63 -9.24
C ASN A 151 2.75 14.42 -10.04
N GLY A 152 1.51 14.42 -9.55
CA GLY A 152 0.40 15.09 -10.22
C GLY A 152 -0.81 15.22 -9.32
N ALA A 153 -1.95 15.56 -9.91
CA ALA A 153 -3.21 15.75 -9.19
C ALA A 153 -4.28 14.76 -9.66
N LEU A 154 -5.21 14.47 -8.75
CA LEU A 154 -6.44 13.75 -9.09
C LEU A 154 -7.27 14.59 -10.08
N LYS A 155 -7.87 13.91 -11.05
CA LYS A 155 -8.84 14.47 -11.99
C LYS A 155 -10.10 13.63 -11.98
N ASN A 156 -11.24 14.26 -11.77
CA ASN A 156 -12.57 13.65 -11.90
C ASN A 156 -13.38 14.37 -12.98
N ASP A 157 -14.66 14.02 -13.11
CA ASP A 157 -15.56 14.61 -14.11
C ASP A 157 -15.74 16.13 -13.96
N ALA A 158 -15.52 16.68 -12.76
CA ALA A 158 -15.58 18.10 -12.47
C ALA A 158 -14.23 18.83 -12.71
N GLY A 159 -13.18 18.10 -13.07
CA GLY A 159 -11.85 18.63 -13.35
C GLY A 159 -10.79 18.23 -12.33
N VAL A 160 -9.73 19.06 -12.23
CA VAL A 160 -8.59 18.79 -11.34
C VAL A 160 -8.96 19.07 -9.88
N VAL A 161 -8.76 18.08 -9.02
CA VAL A 161 -9.01 18.17 -7.57
C VAL A 161 -7.67 18.44 -6.87
N SER A 162 -7.21 19.69 -6.92
CA SER A 162 -5.85 20.08 -6.50
C SER A 162 -5.55 19.94 -5.00
N ASN A 163 -6.57 19.68 -4.17
CA ASN A 163 -6.47 19.47 -2.73
C ASN A 163 -6.53 17.98 -2.33
N ALA A 164 -6.86 17.07 -3.26
CA ALA A 164 -6.90 15.64 -2.97
C ALA A 164 -5.49 15.07 -2.78
N VAL A 165 -5.25 14.43 -1.65
CA VAL A 165 -3.94 13.86 -1.28
C VAL A 165 -3.81 12.38 -1.63
N SER A 166 -4.93 11.69 -1.79
CA SER A 166 -4.98 10.28 -2.12
C SER A 166 -6.31 9.90 -2.76
N VAL A 167 -6.34 8.75 -3.42
CA VAL A 167 -7.57 8.05 -3.80
C VAL A 167 -7.40 6.55 -3.59
N ALA A 168 -8.44 5.87 -3.10
CA ALA A 168 -8.53 4.42 -3.07
C ALA A 168 -9.61 3.97 -4.03
N ILE A 169 -9.25 3.21 -5.05
CA ILE A 169 -10.19 2.82 -6.10
C ILE A 169 -11.01 1.64 -5.61
N LYS A 170 -12.31 1.89 -5.43
CA LYS A 170 -13.25 0.98 -4.78
C LYS A 170 -13.17 -0.41 -5.38
N GLY A 171 -13.06 -1.42 -4.51
CA GLY A 171 -13.09 -2.82 -4.91
C GLY A 171 -11.82 -3.34 -5.60
N THR A 172 -10.75 -2.56 -5.76
CA THR A 172 -9.54 -3.01 -6.51
C THR A 172 -8.30 -3.22 -5.66
N GLY A 173 -8.28 -2.68 -4.44
CA GLY A 173 -7.09 -2.67 -3.59
C GLY A 173 -5.96 -1.77 -4.11
N VAL A 174 -6.26 -0.91 -5.09
CA VAL A 174 -5.34 0.08 -5.68
C VAL A 174 -5.52 1.43 -5.01
N ILE A 175 -4.40 2.02 -4.62
CA ILE A 175 -4.30 3.31 -3.96
C ILE A 175 -3.39 4.20 -4.79
N ALA A 176 -3.72 5.48 -4.94
CA ALA A 176 -2.79 6.49 -5.40
C ALA A 176 -2.60 7.58 -4.33
N ILE A 177 -1.37 8.05 -4.18
CA ILE A 177 -0.98 9.15 -3.32
C ILE A 177 -0.46 10.29 -4.21
N PHE A 178 -1.01 11.48 -4.07
CA PHE A 178 -0.64 12.65 -4.87
C PHE A 178 0.38 13.49 -4.12
N LYS A 179 1.62 13.47 -4.60
CA LYS A 179 2.75 14.14 -3.92
C LYS A 179 2.68 15.67 -3.91
N PRO A 180 2.29 16.37 -4.99
CA PRO A 180 2.28 17.83 -5.01
C PRO A 180 1.50 18.50 -3.86
N PRO A 181 0.26 18.11 -3.51
CA PRO A 181 -0.44 18.73 -2.38
C PRO A 181 0.23 18.47 -1.02
N ILE A 182 0.92 17.34 -0.84
CA ILE A 182 1.68 17.02 0.37
C ILE A 182 2.98 17.86 0.43
N ALA A 183 3.70 17.93 -0.69
CA ALA A 183 4.98 18.63 -0.79
C ALA A 183 4.88 20.15 -0.56
N ARG A 184 3.68 20.75 -0.70
CA ARG A 184 3.42 22.16 -0.34
C ARG A 184 3.75 22.48 1.13
N TYR A 185 3.67 21.47 2.01
CA TYR A 185 4.00 21.61 3.43
C TYR A 185 5.40 21.08 3.76
N ASP A 186 6.18 20.68 2.74
CA ASP A 186 7.57 20.27 2.95
C ASP A 186 8.47 21.51 3.02
N ASN A 187 9.06 21.72 4.20
CA ASN A 187 9.96 22.82 4.46
C ASN A 187 11.27 22.23 4.98
N ALA A 188 12.41 22.65 4.43
CA ALA A 188 13.73 22.23 4.89
C ALA A 188 13.97 22.47 6.39
N GLU A 189 13.37 23.52 6.97
CA GLU A 189 13.44 23.82 8.41
C GLU A 189 12.47 22.97 9.25
N LYS A 190 11.37 22.51 8.66
CA LYS A 190 10.31 21.72 9.32
C LYS A 190 9.84 20.59 8.39
N PRO A 191 10.69 19.57 8.15
CA PRO A 191 10.37 18.50 7.21
C PRO A 191 9.33 17.51 7.76
N VAL A 192 9.21 17.39 9.08
CA VAL A 192 8.40 16.35 9.74
C VAL A 192 6.91 16.37 9.33
N PRO A 193 6.20 17.52 9.31
CA PRO A 193 4.76 17.53 9.04
C PRO A 193 4.36 16.90 7.70
N SER A 194 5.12 17.12 6.61
CA SER A 194 4.85 16.53 5.29
C SER A 194 5.01 15.00 5.29
N ARG A 195 5.97 14.48 6.08
CA ARG A 195 6.20 13.03 6.28
C ARG A 195 5.06 12.38 7.04
N LEU A 196 4.56 13.02 8.10
CA LEU A 196 3.42 12.54 8.86
C LEU A 196 2.14 12.57 8.03
N MET A 197 1.92 13.67 7.31
CA MET A 197 0.77 13.85 6.41
C MET A 197 0.73 12.79 5.30
N GLU A 198 1.88 12.46 4.70
CA GLU A 198 1.96 11.41 3.69
C GLU A 198 1.52 10.05 4.24
N GLN A 199 2.03 9.67 5.41
CA GLN A 199 1.65 8.40 6.03
C GLN A 199 0.17 8.39 6.42
N ALA A 200 -0.36 9.55 6.85
CA ALA A 200 -1.79 9.70 7.14
C ALA A 200 -2.65 9.56 5.87
N ALA A 201 -2.24 10.14 4.73
CA ALA A 201 -2.92 10.00 3.44
C ALA A 201 -2.94 8.53 3.00
N LEU A 202 -1.78 7.85 3.08
CA LEU A 202 -1.68 6.43 2.78
C LEU A 202 -2.60 5.60 3.67
N LEU A 203 -2.66 5.88 4.97
CA LEU A 203 -3.50 5.15 5.90
C LEU A 203 -4.99 5.41 5.70
N HIS A 204 -5.40 6.62 5.36
CA HIS A 204 -6.80 6.91 5.00
C HIS A 204 -7.23 6.06 3.79
N ALA A 205 -6.44 6.12 2.70
CA ALA A 205 -6.73 5.35 1.49
C ALA A 205 -6.60 3.83 1.71
N PHE A 206 -5.64 3.39 2.53
CA PHE A 206 -5.51 1.98 2.89
C PHE A 206 -6.70 1.48 3.71
N GLY A 207 -7.25 2.29 4.61
CA GLY A 207 -8.48 1.97 5.33
C GLY A 207 -9.64 1.71 4.37
N HIS A 208 -9.85 2.58 3.37
CA HIS A 208 -10.84 2.32 2.32
C HIS A 208 -10.56 1.04 1.55
N ALA A 209 -9.30 0.79 1.15
CA ALA A 209 -8.92 -0.41 0.39
C ALA A 209 -9.15 -1.71 1.18
N VAL A 210 -8.91 -1.68 2.50
CA VAL A 210 -9.17 -2.80 3.43
C VAL A 210 -10.68 -2.98 3.71
N GLY A 211 -11.49 -1.97 3.39
CA GLY A 211 -12.95 -2.03 3.45
C GLY A 211 -13.55 -1.32 4.66
N PHE A 212 -12.78 -0.48 5.36
CA PHE A 212 -13.26 0.28 6.50
C PHE A 212 -14.44 1.16 6.13
N VAL A 213 -15.36 1.22 7.09
CA VAL A 213 -16.56 2.04 7.11
C VAL A 213 -17.47 1.82 5.89
N ALA A 214 -18.32 0.80 5.94
CA ALA A 214 -19.33 0.53 4.92
C ALA A 214 -18.76 0.40 3.49
N ASN A 215 -17.49 0.02 3.36
CA ASN A 215 -16.78 -0.13 2.08
C ASN A 215 -16.35 -1.58 1.80
N GLY A 216 -17.09 -2.54 2.34
CA GLY A 216 -16.83 -3.98 2.23
C GLY A 216 -16.83 -4.68 3.59
N LEU A 217 -16.42 -3.97 4.64
CA LEU A 217 -16.61 -4.40 6.02
C LEU A 217 -17.95 -3.86 6.56
N GLU A 218 -18.74 -4.75 7.17
CA GLU A 218 -19.99 -4.37 7.82
C GLU A 218 -19.73 -3.47 9.03
N ILE A 219 -20.54 -2.42 9.19
CA ILE A 219 -20.50 -1.55 10.37
C ILE A 219 -21.12 -2.30 11.56
N ALA A 220 -20.39 -2.37 12.67
CA ALA A 220 -20.84 -3.03 13.89
C ALA A 220 -20.99 -2.07 15.08
N SER A 221 -20.60 -0.80 14.93
CA SER A 221 -20.66 0.23 15.96
C SER A 221 -21.15 1.59 15.41
N PRO A 222 -21.65 2.53 16.23
CA PRO A 222 -22.14 3.82 15.76
C PRO A 222 -20.99 4.80 15.48
N HIS A 223 -20.31 4.64 14.34
CA HIS A 223 -19.23 5.52 13.89
C HIS A 223 -19.26 5.82 12.39
N HIS A 224 -20.28 5.38 11.66
CA HIS A 224 -20.42 5.67 10.22
C HIS A 224 -21.10 7.03 10.01
N ASP A 225 -20.43 7.92 9.29
CA ASP A 225 -20.98 9.16 8.75
C ASP A 225 -21.60 8.91 7.38
N ALA A 226 -22.86 8.46 7.37
CA ALA A 226 -23.56 8.16 6.13
C ALA A 226 -23.74 9.37 5.20
N ALA A 227 -23.73 10.60 5.73
CA ALA A 227 -23.86 11.81 4.92
C ALA A 227 -22.61 12.07 4.07
N ASN A 228 -21.44 11.63 4.55
CA ASN A 228 -20.17 11.76 3.85
C ASN A 228 -19.69 10.43 3.23
N GLY A 229 -20.57 9.45 3.00
CA GLY A 229 -20.19 8.21 2.32
C GLY A 229 -19.48 7.21 3.24
N PRO A 230 -18.43 6.48 2.79
CA PRO A 230 -17.76 5.44 3.58
C PRO A 230 -16.75 6.02 4.59
N HIS A 231 -17.19 6.95 5.44
CA HIS A 231 -16.32 7.70 6.35
C HIS A 231 -16.74 7.61 7.81
N CYS A 232 -15.75 7.69 8.70
CA CYS A 232 -15.97 7.68 10.13
C CYS A 232 -16.50 9.05 10.60
N SER A 233 -17.48 9.07 11.49
CA SER A 233 -18.01 10.29 12.12
C SER A 233 -17.13 10.82 13.26
N ASN A 234 -16.13 10.05 13.69
CA ASN A 234 -15.19 10.45 14.73
C ASN A 234 -14.01 11.22 14.15
N ASP A 235 -13.91 12.51 14.46
CA ASP A 235 -12.84 13.42 14.00
C ASP A 235 -11.43 13.04 14.52
N GLN A 236 -11.33 12.15 15.51
CA GLN A 236 -10.07 11.59 15.99
C GLN A 236 -9.59 10.43 15.12
N CYS A 237 -10.44 9.84 14.28
CA CYS A 237 -10.11 8.73 13.41
C CYS A 237 -9.56 9.23 12.07
N ILE A 238 -8.50 8.59 11.54
CA ILE A 238 -7.98 8.93 10.22
C ILE A 238 -9.03 8.79 9.13
N MET A 239 -10.00 7.87 9.29
CA MET A 239 -11.12 7.66 8.37
C MET A 239 -12.20 8.76 8.40
N HIS A 240 -12.01 9.85 9.15
CA HIS A 240 -12.91 11.00 9.09
C HIS A 240 -12.82 11.68 7.71
N TRP A 241 -13.97 12.01 7.11
CA TRP A 241 -14.07 12.52 5.73
C TRP A 241 -13.22 13.77 5.47
N SER A 242 -13.04 14.63 6.48
CA SER A 242 -12.23 15.86 6.31
C SER A 242 -10.77 15.57 5.96
N ASN A 243 -10.28 14.36 6.28
CA ASN A 243 -8.89 13.96 6.07
C ASN A 243 -8.57 13.59 4.60
N GLU A 244 -9.54 13.63 3.68
CA GLU A 244 -9.30 13.48 2.24
C GLU A 244 -8.57 14.70 1.62
N GLY A 245 -8.66 15.87 2.27
CA GLY A 245 -8.10 17.13 1.79
C GLY A 245 -6.80 17.53 2.50
N ALA A 246 -5.86 18.10 1.74
CA ALA A 246 -4.53 18.44 2.20
C ALA A 246 -4.52 19.36 3.44
N ASP A 247 -5.31 20.43 3.41
CA ASP A 247 -5.37 21.45 4.46
C ASP A 247 -5.80 20.92 5.83
N GLN A 248 -6.70 19.94 5.85
CA GLN A 248 -7.19 19.31 7.09
C GLN A 248 -6.27 18.18 7.51
N LEU A 249 -5.78 17.39 6.56
CA LEU A 249 -4.92 16.24 6.84
C LEU A 249 -3.59 16.67 7.48
N ILE A 250 -3.00 17.79 7.08
CA ILE A 250 -1.76 18.28 7.70
C ILE A 250 -1.97 18.61 9.19
N GLN A 251 -3.10 19.21 9.54
CA GLN A 251 -3.45 19.54 10.93
C GLN A 251 -3.74 18.27 11.74
N TYR A 252 -4.49 17.33 11.13
CA TYR A 252 -4.74 16.02 11.72
C TYR A 252 -3.43 15.29 12.01
N ALA A 253 -2.56 15.12 11.01
CA ALA A 253 -1.31 14.38 11.14
C ALA A 253 -0.39 15.00 12.20
N ALA A 254 -0.24 16.33 12.22
CA ALA A 254 0.57 17.03 13.20
C ALA A 254 0.03 16.93 14.64
N SER A 255 -1.29 16.78 14.81
CA SER A 255 -1.92 16.68 16.13
C SER A 255 -2.05 15.24 16.64
N LYS A 256 -2.20 14.26 15.76
CA LYS A 256 -2.48 12.86 16.14
C LYS A 256 -1.26 11.96 16.14
N ILE A 257 -0.25 12.27 15.33
CA ILE A 257 0.97 11.46 15.25
C ILE A 257 2.05 12.13 16.08
N SER A 258 2.52 11.42 17.10
CA SER A 258 3.57 11.86 18.02
C SER A 258 4.54 10.73 18.30
N SER A 259 5.63 11.04 19.02
CA SER A 259 6.59 10.02 19.43
C SER A 259 6.02 8.97 20.39
N SER A 260 4.89 9.26 21.04
CA SER A 260 4.24 8.39 22.03
C SER A 260 3.00 7.67 21.49
N ASN A 261 2.45 8.14 20.38
CA ASN A 261 1.28 7.56 19.74
C ASN A 261 1.31 7.80 18.24
N SER A 262 1.33 6.72 17.45
CA SER A 262 1.21 6.75 16.00
C SER A 262 0.01 5.94 15.49
N LEU A 263 -0.81 5.36 16.37
CA LEU A 263 -2.06 4.69 16.00
C LEU A 263 -3.16 5.72 15.78
N ILE A 264 -3.61 5.84 14.53
CA ILE A 264 -4.55 6.88 14.07
C ILE A 264 -5.88 6.31 13.55
N TYR A 265 -6.01 4.99 13.39
CA TYR A 265 -7.34 4.39 13.27
C TYR A 265 -8.11 4.47 14.59
N GLY A 266 -9.31 5.01 14.51
CA GLY A 266 -10.23 5.10 15.64
C GLY A 266 -10.78 3.74 16.06
N GLN A 267 -11.16 3.63 17.32
CA GLN A 267 -11.64 2.37 17.90
C GLN A 267 -12.88 1.79 17.23
N GLY A 268 -13.77 2.62 16.67
CA GLY A 268 -14.94 2.14 15.91
C GLY A 268 -14.53 1.29 14.71
N CYS A 269 -13.63 1.81 13.88
CA CYS A 269 -13.10 1.09 12.71
C CYS A 269 -12.39 -0.21 13.11
N LEU A 270 -11.59 -0.19 14.18
CA LEU A 270 -10.90 -1.40 14.66
C LEU A 270 -11.87 -2.42 15.27
N SER A 271 -12.91 -1.96 15.96
CA SER A 271 -13.92 -2.82 16.58
C SER A 271 -14.78 -3.55 15.55
N ASP A 272 -15.13 -2.88 14.45
CA ASP A 272 -15.83 -3.52 13.33
C ASP A 272 -15.07 -4.74 12.82
N VAL A 273 -13.74 -4.63 12.68
CA VAL A 273 -12.89 -5.77 12.28
C VAL A 273 -12.97 -6.89 13.31
N ARG A 274 -12.84 -6.57 14.61
CA ARG A 274 -12.88 -7.58 15.68
C ARG A 274 -14.20 -8.33 15.69
N ILE A 275 -15.31 -7.61 15.53
CA ILE A 275 -16.66 -8.20 15.50
C ILE A 275 -16.82 -9.05 14.24
N PHE A 276 -16.36 -8.58 13.09
CA PHE A 276 -16.40 -9.35 11.85
C PHE A 276 -15.59 -10.65 11.94
N GLU A 277 -14.35 -10.60 12.43
CA GLU A 277 -13.52 -11.79 12.62
C GLU A 277 -14.12 -12.78 13.63
N GLN A 278 -14.81 -12.30 14.67
CA GLN A 278 -15.55 -13.15 15.60
C GLN A 278 -16.72 -13.86 14.92
N LYS A 279 -17.52 -13.15 14.10
CA LYS A 279 -18.62 -13.74 13.32
C LYS A 279 -18.12 -14.81 12.34
N MET A 280 -16.95 -14.60 11.72
CA MET A 280 -16.34 -15.55 10.77
C MET A 280 -15.67 -16.76 11.45
N GLY A 281 -15.35 -16.66 12.74
CA GLY A 281 -14.69 -17.69 13.53
C GLY A 281 -15.62 -18.55 14.39
N GLN A 282 -16.92 -18.25 14.36
CA GLN A 282 -18.02 -19.10 14.82
C GLN A 282 -18.51 -19.96 13.65
#